data_AF-A0A6L7GIE7-F1
#
_entry.id   AF-A0A6L7GIE7-F1
#
_cell.length_a   1.000
_cell.length_b   1.000
_cell.length_c   1.000
_cell.angle_alpha   90.00
_cell.angle_beta   90.00
_cell.angle_gamma   90.00
#
_symmetry.space_group_name_H-M   'P 1'
#
loop_
_entity.id
_entity.type
_entity.pdbx_description
1 polymer ?
#
loop_
_entity_poly.entity_id
_entity_poly.type
_entity_poly.pdbx_seq_one_letter_code
_entity_poly.pdbx_strand_id
1 'polypeptide(L)'
;MSALHVDNGHEVGRLCPIVGGKRTGGLLDQTPSSGHGSAQVDVAGVGWLAVDWEEMSLEEIQIEEVDRIAAQNLILEITARRFEAARAATEFEKRVLAEAEALGEFARKADTRTYCILVVSFVEDTFRENFMERWEIQPSQRNDFFGANGPLSTFSQRITLASGMNWLPEFFAKEAGLLRKIRNELAHNHRIHSLTQEPLLSWANSLKPAETVWIGEVKTRYRDAYDAADRETQLRIRIFCLALHIIGAVVARSKNLTNELSPDYRASEDWHGMTDIEQGLIDAMVRHAYLSLGIPPSITKETSAMGPV
;
A
#
# COMPACT_ATOMS: atom_id res chain seq x y z
N MET A 1 -33.13 -7.80 -36.77
CA MET A 1 -33.76 -6.56 -37.25
C MET A 1 -34.30 -5.86 -36.01
N SER A 2 -33.79 -4.74 -35.50
CA SER A 2 -32.98 -3.68 -36.07
C SER A 2 -32.10 -3.06 -34.99
N ALA A 3 -30.96 -2.53 -35.43
CA ALA A 3 -29.97 -1.78 -34.66
C ALA A 3 -30.36 -0.31 -34.50
N LEU A 4 -29.77 0.36 -33.50
CA LEU A 4 -29.45 1.80 -33.36
C LEU A 4 -28.46 1.89 -32.18
N HIS A 5 -27.13 1.95 -32.38
CA HIS A 5 -26.27 3.15 -32.55
C HIS A 5 -26.59 4.31 -31.57
N VAL A 6 -25.84 4.43 -30.46
CA VAL A 6 -24.60 5.22 -30.20
C VAL A 6 -24.93 6.64 -29.73
N ASP A 7 -24.50 7.02 -28.51
CA ASP A 7 -23.64 8.19 -28.36
C ASP A 7 -22.80 8.18 -27.07
N ASN A 8 -21.57 8.67 -27.21
CA ASN A 8 -20.48 8.74 -26.23
C ASN A 8 -20.45 10.11 -25.53
N GLY A 9 -19.95 10.15 -24.30
CA GLY A 9 -19.35 11.37 -23.75
C GLY A 9 -19.32 11.44 -22.23
N HIS A 10 -18.14 11.25 -21.63
CA HIS A 10 -17.59 12.25 -20.71
C HIS A 10 -16.10 12.02 -20.46
N GLU A 11 -15.41 13.16 -20.30
CA GLU A 11 -13.98 13.39 -20.46
C GLU A 11 -13.17 12.96 -19.23
N VAL A 12 -12.02 12.34 -19.46
CA VAL A 12 -10.96 12.17 -18.45
C VAL A 12 -9.90 13.25 -18.67
N GLY A 13 -9.70 14.06 -17.62
CA GLY A 13 -8.82 15.22 -17.59
C GLY A 13 -7.33 14.89 -17.74
N ARG A 14 -6.62 15.84 -18.34
CA ARG A 14 -5.27 15.76 -18.90
C ARG A 14 -4.11 15.65 -17.91
N LEU A 15 -3.09 14.97 -18.42
CA LEU A 15 -1.65 14.96 -18.15
C LEU A 15 -0.99 16.31 -17.80
N CYS A 16 0.08 16.24 -17.00
CA CYS A 16 1.07 17.32 -16.80
C CYS A 16 2.46 16.87 -17.33
N PRO A 17 3.29 17.78 -17.90
CA PRO A 17 4.41 17.41 -18.78
C PRO A 17 5.79 17.34 -18.10
N ILE A 18 6.68 16.53 -18.70
CA ILE A 18 8.11 16.43 -18.38
C ILE A 18 8.88 17.51 -19.16
N VAL A 19 9.71 18.29 -18.47
CA VAL A 19 10.54 19.37 -19.03
C VAL A 19 11.93 18.85 -19.39
N GLY A 20 12.33 19.04 -20.65
CA GLY A 20 13.68 18.80 -21.16
C GLY A 20 14.58 20.04 -21.04
N GLY A 21 15.86 19.80 -20.71
CA GLY A 21 16.91 20.83 -20.60
C GLY A 21 18.06 20.58 -21.59
N LYS A 22 18.31 21.59 -22.42
CA LYS A 22 19.21 21.63 -23.59
C LYS A 22 20.71 21.55 -23.24
N ARG A 23 21.47 20.94 -24.16
CA ARG A 23 22.93 21.12 -24.35
C ARG A 23 23.22 22.43 -25.09
N THR A 24 24.31 23.09 -24.75
CA THR A 24 24.97 24.15 -25.55
C THR A 24 26.44 23.80 -25.74
N GLY A 25 26.91 23.88 -26.98
CA GLY A 25 28.29 23.60 -27.38
C GLY A 25 29.27 24.75 -27.15
N GLY A 26 30.55 24.49 -27.42
CA GLY A 26 31.62 25.48 -27.43
C GLY A 26 32.97 24.87 -27.85
N LEU A 27 33.38 25.23 -29.06
CA LEU A 27 34.58 24.88 -29.82
C LEU A 27 35.88 25.40 -29.15
N LEU A 28 37.01 24.67 -29.26
CA LEU A 28 38.28 25.19 -29.77
C LEU A 28 39.41 24.14 -29.86
N ASP A 29 40.21 24.40 -30.87
CA ASP A 29 41.28 23.66 -31.54
C ASP A 29 42.61 23.67 -30.78
N GLN A 30 43.44 22.62 -30.98
CA GLN A 30 44.89 22.66 -31.27
C GLN A 30 45.59 21.31 -31.00
N THR A 31 46.14 20.73 -32.07
CA THR A 31 47.17 19.68 -32.06
C THR A 31 48.56 20.24 -31.69
N PRO A 32 49.57 19.42 -31.31
CA PRO A 32 50.43 18.80 -32.34
C PRO A 32 50.99 17.38 -32.02
N SER A 33 51.05 16.57 -33.08
CA SER A 33 52.09 15.62 -33.55
C SER A 33 52.88 14.64 -32.63
N SER A 34 53.12 13.48 -33.25
CA SER A 34 54.19 12.46 -33.09
C SER A 34 53.84 11.27 -32.18
N GLY A 35 54.06 10.00 -32.54
CA GLY A 35 54.55 9.38 -33.75
C GLY A 35 54.67 7.86 -33.53
N HIS A 36 54.77 7.11 -34.64
CA HIS A 36 55.31 5.75 -34.78
C HIS A 36 54.45 4.54 -34.35
N GLY A 37 54.38 3.56 -35.26
CA GLY A 37 54.23 2.15 -34.89
C GLY A 37 53.12 1.37 -35.58
N SER A 38 53.04 1.38 -36.91
CA SER A 38 52.21 0.45 -37.67
C SER A 38 52.77 -0.98 -37.60
N ALA A 39 52.14 -1.86 -36.83
CA ALA A 39 52.26 -3.30 -36.98
C ALA A 39 50.99 -3.81 -37.70
N GLN A 40 51.10 -3.95 -39.02
CA GLN A 40 50.11 -4.67 -39.82
C GLN A 40 50.17 -6.15 -39.43
N VAL A 41 49.12 -6.61 -38.76
CA VAL A 41 48.79 -8.04 -38.70
C VAL A 41 47.62 -8.23 -39.66
N ASP A 42 47.92 -8.75 -40.84
CA ASP A 42 46.91 -9.19 -41.82
C ASP A 42 46.10 -10.34 -41.22
N VAL A 43 44.93 -10.03 -40.66
CA VAL A 43 43.87 -11.00 -40.44
C VAL A 43 42.87 -10.83 -41.58
N ALA A 44 43.23 -11.39 -42.72
CA ALA A 44 42.31 -11.56 -43.83
C ALA A 44 41.18 -12.51 -43.39
N GLY A 45 39.93 -12.06 -43.52
CA GLY A 45 38.79 -12.97 -43.63
C GLY A 45 37.73 -12.94 -42.53
N VAL A 46 37.33 -11.76 -42.04
CA VAL A 46 35.95 -11.59 -41.54
C VAL A 46 35.40 -10.34 -42.19
N GLY A 47 34.63 -10.52 -43.27
CA GLY A 47 33.86 -9.45 -43.88
C GLY A 47 32.77 -9.03 -42.91
N TRP A 48 33.08 -8.07 -42.04
CA TRP A 48 32.05 -7.28 -41.39
C TRP A 48 31.44 -6.42 -42.50
N LEU A 49 30.23 -6.75 -42.93
CA LEU A 49 29.41 -5.83 -43.70
C LEU A 49 29.28 -4.57 -42.84
N ALA A 50 30.04 -3.54 -43.19
CA ALA A 50 29.84 -2.20 -42.68
C ALA A 50 28.47 -1.78 -43.21
N VAL A 51 27.44 -1.94 -42.38
CA VAL A 51 26.17 -1.29 -42.60
C VAL A 51 26.48 0.20 -42.44
N ASP A 52 26.50 0.92 -43.56
CA ASP A 52 26.50 2.37 -43.55
C ASP A 52 25.19 2.80 -42.89
N TRP A 53 25.27 3.07 -41.58
CA TRP A 53 24.24 3.81 -40.86
C TRP A 53 24.35 5.28 -41.28
N GLU A 54 24.12 5.57 -42.57
CA GLU A 54 23.76 6.92 -43.01
C GLU A 54 22.62 7.39 -42.11
N GLU A 55 22.68 8.67 -41.70
CA GLU A 55 21.83 9.34 -40.72
C GLU A 55 20.33 9.08 -40.91
N MET A 56 19.84 7.89 -40.55
CA MET A 56 18.42 7.60 -40.44
C MET A 56 17.90 8.49 -39.32
N SER A 57 17.23 9.56 -39.71
CA SER A 57 16.57 10.44 -38.74
C SER A 57 15.59 9.58 -37.93
N LEU A 58 15.60 9.74 -36.60
CA LEU A 58 14.69 9.01 -35.71
C LEU A 58 13.21 9.23 -36.06
N GLU A 59 12.91 10.23 -36.90
CA GLU A 59 11.58 10.58 -37.40
C GLU A 59 11.08 9.64 -38.51
N GLU A 60 11.94 8.85 -39.15
CA GLU A 60 11.56 7.93 -40.26
C GLU A 60 11.22 6.50 -39.81
N ILE A 61 11.49 6.14 -38.55
CA ILE A 61 11.17 4.81 -38.03
C ILE A 61 9.67 4.72 -37.70
N GLN A 62 8.89 4.15 -38.63
CA GLN A 62 7.48 3.86 -38.43
C GLN A 62 7.32 2.59 -37.59
N ILE A 63 6.93 2.72 -36.31
CA ILE A 63 6.58 1.57 -35.46
C ILE A 63 5.17 1.11 -35.85
N GLU A 64 5.05 -0.13 -36.33
CA GLU A 64 3.77 -0.71 -36.70
C GLU A 64 2.85 -0.89 -35.48
N GLU A 65 1.54 -0.78 -35.69
CA GLU A 65 0.55 -0.94 -34.62
C GLU A 65 0.61 -2.34 -34.00
N VAL A 66 0.93 -3.37 -34.79
CA VAL A 66 1.09 -4.75 -34.30
C VAL A 66 2.23 -4.87 -33.29
N ASP A 67 3.35 -4.17 -33.52
CA ASP A 67 4.49 -4.16 -32.61
C ASP A 67 4.17 -3.38 -31.33
N ARG A 68 3.37 -2.30 -31.43
CA ARG A 68 2.88 -1.56 -30.25
C ARG A 68 1.97 -2.44 -29.40
N ILE A 69 1.04 -3.17 -30.00
CA ILE A 69 0.15 -4.10 -29.31
C ILE A 69 0.97 -5.23 -28.66
N ALA A 70 1.95 -5.79 -29.37
CA ALA A 70 2.84 -6.81 -28.81
C ALA A 70 3.63 -6.30 -27.60
N ALA A 71 4.19 -5.09 -27.68
CA ALA A 71 4.90 -4.45 -26.58
C ALA A 71 3.97 -4.17 -25.38
N GLN A 72 2.74 -3.69 -25.62
CA GLN A 72 1.74 -3.47 -24.58
C GLN A 72 1.35 -4.78 -23.88
N ASN A 73 1.09 -5.84 -24.64
CA ASN A 73 0.75 -7.16 -24.10
C ASN A 73 1.90 -7.74 -23.26
N LEU A 74 3.15 -7.56 -23.71
CA LEU A 74 4.32 -7.98 -22.94
C LEU A 74 4.41 -7.25 -21.60
N ILE A 75 4.19 -5.92 -21.59
CA ILE A 75 4.19 -5.13 -20.36
C ILE A 75 3.08 -5.61 -19.42
N LEU A 76 1.84 -5.78 -19.93
CA LEU A 76 0.71 -6.27 -19.15
C LEU A 76 0.99 -7.64 -18.53
N GLU A 77 1.58 -8.55 -19.30
CA GLU A 77 1.93 -9.89 -18.82
C GLU A 77 3.01 -9.84 -17.73
N ILE A 78 4.08 -9.05 -17.92
CA ILE A 78 5.13 -8.88 -16.92
C ILE A 78 4.55 -8.27 -15.63
N THR A 79 3.73 -7.24 -15.75
CA THR A 79 3.07 -6.57 -14.61
C THR A 79 2.13 -7.53 -13.89
N ALA A 80 1.33 -8.32 -14.60
CA ALA A 80 0.45 -9.32 -14.00
C ALA A 80 1.25 -10.38 -13.21
N ARG A 81 2.34 -10.91 -13.78
CA ARG A 81 3.20 -11.88 -13.07
C ARG A 81 3.83 -11.29 -11.80
N ARG A 82 4.32 -10.04 -11.87
CA ARG A 82 4.85 -9.32 -10.70
C ARG A 82 3.78 -9.15 -9.62
N PHE A 83 2.56 -8.82 -10.03
CA PHE A 83 1.45 -8.68 -9.10
C PHE A 83 1.04 -10.00 -8.47
N GLU A 84 0.99 -11.11 -9.20
CA GLU A 84 0.69 -12.41 -8.60
C GLU A 84 1.71 -12.78 -7.51
N ALA A 85 3.01 -12.47 -7.72
CA ALA A 85 4.03 -12.63 -6.69
C ALA A 85 3.81 -11.67 -5.49
N ALA A 86 3.40 -10.43 -5.75
CA ALA A 86 3.06 -9.45 -4.70
C ALA A 86 1.72 -9.74 -4.00
N ARG A 87 0.79 -10.45 -4.63
CA ARG A 87 -0.55 -10.68 -4.12
C ARG A 87 -0.55 -11.68 -2.97
N ALA A 88 0.13 -12.80 -3.17
CA ALA A 88 0.11 -13.95 -2.28
C ALA A 88 0.64 -13.61 -0.87
N ALA A 89 -0.15 -13.87 0.17
CA ALA A 89 0.24 -13.55 1.53
C ALA A 89 1.55 -14.27 1.97
N THR A 90 2.53 -13.52 2.46
CA THR A 90 3.74 -14.09 3.10
C THR A 90 3.41 -14.69 4.47
N GLU A 91 4.32 -15.49 5.05
CA GLU A 91 4.13 -16.02 6.41
C GLU A 91 4.05 -14.92 7.47
N PHE A 92 4.72 -13.78 7.25
CA PHE A 92 4.52 -12.59 8.09
C PHE A 92 3.11 -12.04 7.95
N GLU A 93 2.64 -11.82 6.72
CA GLU A 93 1.31 -11.29 6.44
C GLU A 93 0.20 -12.17 7.02
N LYS A 94 0.34 -13.50 6.92
CA LYS A 94 -0.59 -14.44 7.56
C LYS A 94 -0.63 -14.31 9.08
N ARG A 95 0.52 -14.08 9.74
CA ARG A 95 0.56 -13.83 11.19
C ARG A 95 -0.11 -12.50 11.55
N VAL A 96 0.16 -11.45 10.77
CA VAL A 96 -0.50 -10.14 10.94
C VAL A 96 -2.01 -10.29 10.84
N LEU A 97 -2.52 -11.05 9.85
CA LEU A 97 -3.95 -11.32 9.72
C LEU A 97 -4.51 -12.06 10.93
N ALA A 98 -3.86 -13.15 11.35
CA ALA A 98 -4.30 -13.93 12.50
C ALA A 98 -4.31 -13.09 13.80
N GLU A 99 -3.31 -12.25 13.99
CA GLU A 99 -3.22 -11.35 15.13
C GLU A 99 -4.28 -10.25 15.09
N ALA A 100 -4.56 -9.66 13.92
CA ALA A 100 -5.62 -8.67 13.75
C ALA A 100 -7.00 -9.22 14.18
N GLU A 101 -7.31 -10.46 13.80
CA GLU A 101 -8.54 -11.14 14.21
C GLU A 101 -8.59 -11.38 15.73
N ALA A 102 -7.52 -11.98 16.28
CA ALA A 102 -7.44 -12.28 17.70
C ALA A 102 -7.52 -11.01 18.56
N LEU A 103 -6.82 -9.95 18.13
CA LEU A 103 -6.86 -8.64 18.75
C LEU A 103 -8.25 -8.02 18.67
N GLY A 104 -8.90 -8.07 17.50
CA GLY A 104 -10.26 -7.57 17.32
C GLY A 104 -11.27 -8.25 18.25
N GLU A 105 -11.12 -9.56 18.47
CA GLU A 105 -11.97 -10.31 19.41
C GLU A 105 -11.69 -9.94 20.87
N PHE A 106 -10.41 -9.91 21.25
CA PHE A 106 -9.97 -9.66 22.62
C PHE A 106 -10.23 -8.21 23.04
N ALA A 107 -9.69 -7.26 22.28
CA ALA A 107 -9.69 -5.85 22.62
C ALA A 107 -11.11 -5.27 22.71
N ARG A 108 -12.05 -5.77 21.89
CA ARG A 108 -13.49 -5.44 21.98
C ARG A 108 -14.03 -5.49 23.41
N LYS A 109 -13.64 -6.52 24.18
CA LYS A 109 -14.11 -6.73 25.55
C LYS A 109 -13.34 -5.94 26.59
N ALA A 110 -12.19 -5.38 26.21
CA ALA A 110 -11.35 -4.56 27.09
C ALA A 110 -11.93 -3.15 27.26
N ASP A 111 -11.48 -2.47 28.31
CA ASP A 111 -11.72 -1.04 28.50
C ASP A 111 -11.01 -0.21 27.42
N THR A 112 -11.43 1.03 27.23
CA THR A 112 -10.91 1.93 26.17
C THR A 112 -9.40 2.13 26.24
N ARG A 113 -8.83 2.25 27.45
CA ARG A 113 -7.39 2.50 27.60
C ARG A 113 -6.62 1.30 27.09
N THR A 114 -6.97 0.11 27.58
CA THR A 114 -6.38 -1.15 27.13
C THR A 114 -6.58 -1.35 25.63
N TYR A 115 -7.79 -1.09 25.13
CA TYR A 115 -8.13 -1.18 23.71
C TYR A 115 -7.19 -0.35 22.83
N CYS A 116 -7.08 0.95 23.08
CA CYS A 116 -6.29 1.84 22.23
C CYS A 116 -4.79 1.53 22.33
N ILE A 117 -4.31 1.14 23.51
CA ILE A 117 -2.91 0.75 23.68
C ILE A 117 -2.61 -0.48 22.82
N LEU A 118 -3.40 -1.54 22.93
CA LEU A 118 -3.15 -2.77 22.18
C LEU A 118 -3.29 -2.57 20.67
N VAL A 119 -4.34 -1.89 20.22
CA VAL A 119 -4.57 -1.64 18.79
C VAL A 119 -3.43 -0.83 18.16
N VAL A 120 -2.93 0.21 18.83
CA VAL A 120 -1.86 1.03 18.27
C VAL A 120 -0.49 0.38 18.43
N SER A 121 -0.26 -0.40 19.51
CA SER A 121 0.96 -1.22 19.63
C SER A 121 1.06 -2.25 18.50
N PHE A 122 -0.07 -2.87 18.11
CA PHE A 122 -0.10 -3.79 16.98
C PHE A 122 0.33 -3.11 15.66
N VAL A 123 -0.10 -1.88 15.41
CA VAL A 123 0.40 -1.09 14.25
C VAL A 123 1.90 -0.86 14.38
N GLU A 124 2.37 -0.47 15.55
CA GLU A 124 3.79 -0.17 15.79
C GLU A 124 4.70 -1.39 15.58
N ASP A 125 4.28 -2.55 16.07
CA ASP A 125 4.98 -3.82 15.95
C ASP A 125 4.95 -4.31 14.50
N THR A 126 3.81 -4.18 13.81
CA THR A 126 3.68 -4.52 12.39
C THR A 126 4.60 -3.65 11.52
N PHE A 127 4.75 -2.35 11.81
CA PHE A 127 5.74 -1.51 11.13
C PHE A 127 7.15 -2.06 11.32
N ARG A 128 7.52 -2.37 12.57
CA ARG A 128 8.84 -2.92 12.89
C ARG A 128 9.11 -4.20 12.11
N GLU A 129 8.17 -5.14 12.12
CA GLU A 129 8.31 -6.42 11.41
C GLU A 129 8.35 -6.23 9.89
N ASN A 130 7.52 -5.35 9.31
CA ASN A 130 7.56 -5.04 7.88
C ASN A 130 8.91 -4.46 7.47
N PHE A 131 9.50 -3.56 8.27
CA PHE A 131 10.88 -3.09 8.03
C PHE A 131 11.90 -4.23 8.09
N MET A 132 11.77 -5.14 9.06
CA MET A 132 12.67 -6.28 9.18
C MET A 132 12.58 -7.20 7.96
N GLU A 133 11.39 -7.49 7.48
CA GLU A 133 11.18 -8.37 6.32
C GLU A 133 11.63 -7.70 5.02
N ARG A 134 11.24 -6.44 4.78
CA ARG A 134 11.52 -5.73 3.52
C ARG A 134 12.97 -5.31 3.35
N TRP A 135 13.70 -5.08 4.45
CA TRP A 135 15.13 -4.76 4.40
C TRP A 135 16.02 -5.95 4.77
N GLU A 136 15.44 -7.15 4.92
CA GLU A 136 16.15 -8.38 5.25
C GLU A 136 17.05 -8.24 6.50
N ILE A 137 16.59 -7.48 7.50
CA ILE A 137 17.36 -7.17 8.71
C ILE A 137 17.57 -8.44 9.52
N GLN A 138 18.82 -8.88 9.62
CA GLN A 138 19.16 -10.11 10.31
C GLN A 138 18.98 -9.98 11.83
N PRO A 139 18.72 -11.09 12.55
CA PRO A 139 18.57 -11.05 14.01
C PRO A 139 19.72 -10.36 14.75
N SER A 140 20.95 -10.53 14.27
CA SER A 140 22.15 -9.88 14.82
C SER A 140 22.16 -8.35 14.67
N GLN A 141 21.52 -7.82 13.63
CA GLN A 141 21.48 -6.38 13.32
C GLN A 141 20.28 -5.66 13.96
N ARG A 142 19.35 -6.40 14.59
CA ARG A 142 18.11 -5.83 15.13
C ARG A 142 18.35 -4.67 16.10
N ASN A 143 19.38 -4.78 16.95
CA ASN A 143 19.70 -3.73 17.91
C ASN A 143 20.29 -2.49 17.25
N ASP A 144 20.98 -2.64 16.12
CA ASP A 144 21.57 -1.51 15.38
C ASP A 144 20.46 -0.65 14.76
N PHE A 145 19.38 -1.29 14.28
CA PHE A 145 18.24 -0.59 13.66
C PHE A 145 17.19 -0.13 14.68
N PHE A 146 16.79 -0.99 15.61
CA PHE A 146 15.64 -0.79 16.51
C PHE A 146 16.02 -0.59 17.98
N GLY A 147 17.31 -0.63 18.33
CA GLY A 147 17.78 -0.31 19.67
C GLY A 147 17.55 1.15 20.03
N ALA A 148 17.82 1.54 21.28
CA ALA A 148 17.49 2.87 21.80
C ALA A 148 18.00 4.05 20.93
N ASN A 149 19.19 3.90 20.34
CA ASN A 149 19.82 4.91 19.47
C ASN A 149 19.74 4.57 17.97
N GLY A 150 18.99 3.53 17.60
CA GLY A 150 18.87 3.08 16.22
C GLY A 150 18.01 4.03 15.36
N PRO A 151 18.20 4.04 14.03
CA PRO A 151 17.44 4.90 13.11
C PRO A 151 15.94 4.57 13.04
N LEU A 152 15.55 3.36 13.43
CA LEU A 152 14.17 2.89 13.49
C LEU A 152 13.71 2.64 14.93
N SER A 153 14.30 3.31 15.93
CA SER A 153 14.04 3.02 17.35
C SER A 153 12.59 3.35 17.76
N THR A 154 12.08 4.50 17.31
CA THR A 154 10.74 4.98 17.68
C THR A 154 9.71 4.75 16.58
N PHE A 155 8.45 4.61 16.98
CA PHE A 155 7.34 4.54 16.01
C PHE A 155 7.29 5.76 15.09
N SER A 156 7.58 6.95 15.61
CA SER A 156 7.56 8.18 14.81
C SER A 156 8.60 8.15 13.70
N GLN A 157 9.82 7.65 13.95
CA GLN A 157 10.84 7.48 12.91
C GLN A 157 10.40 6.48 11.85
N ARG A 158 9.78 5.36 12.27
CA ARG A 158 9.25 4.36 11.35
C ARG A 158 8.15 4.92 10.44
N ILE A 159 7.23 5.73 10.98
CA ILE A 159 6.21 6.44 10.18
C ILE A 159 6.86 7.39 9.17
N THR A 160 7.78 8.25 9.64
CA THR A 160 8.47 9.22 8.78
C THR A 160 9.19 8.52 7.63
N LEU A 161 9.91 7.43 7.92
CA LEU A 161 10.65 6.73 6.90
C LEU A 161 9.76 5.95 5.93
N ALA A 162 8.72 5.26 6.43
CA ALA A 162 7.75 4.59 5.57
C ALA A 162 7.07 5.58 4.60
N SER A 163 6.78 6.80 5.08
CA SER A 163 6.27 7.88 4.23
C SER A 163 7.28 8.32 3.17
N GLY A 164 8.53 8.57 3.58
CA GLY A 164 9.61 8.99 2.66
C GLY A 164 9.94 7.95 1.58
N MET A 165 9.68 6.67 1.83
CA MET A 165 9.87 5.57 0.87
C MET A 165 8.62 5.26 0.03
N ASN A 166 7.55 6.05 0.13
CA ASN A 166 6.25 5.78 -0.49
C ASN A 166 5.57 4.48 -0.06
N TRP A 167 6.01 3.86 1.05
CA TRP A 167 5.32 2.73 1.68
C TRP A 167 4.05 3.19 2.38
N LEU A 168 4.00 4.45 2.84
CA LEU A 168 2.84 5.00 3.53
C LEU A 168 2.46 6.35 2.91
N PRO A 169 1.27 6.50 2.31
CA PRO A 169 0.78 7.78 1.84
C PRO A 169 0.79 8.84 2.94
N GLU A 170 1.04 10.10 2.59
CA GLU A 170 1.12 11.21 3.57
C GLU A 170 -0.15 11.30 4.43
N PHE A 171 -1.32 11.07 3.83
CA PHE A 171 -2.58 10.99 4.55
C PHE A 171 -2.53 9.94 5.68
N PHE A 172 -2.15 8.70 5.38
CA PHE A 172 -2.04 7.65 6.40
C PHE A 172 -0.90 7.88 7.39
N ALA A 173 0.18 8.57 7.01
CA ALA A 173 1.23 8.98 7.94
C ALA A 173 0.71 9.96 9.00
N LYS A 174 -0.17 10.90 8.61
CA LYS A 174 -0.84 11.83 9.55
C LYS A 174 -1.77 11.07 10.50
N GLU A 175 -2.58 10.16 9.99
CA GLU A 175 -3.48 9.31 10.78
C GLU A 175 -2.70 8.45 11.79
N ALA A 176 -1.61 7.79 11.36
CA ALA A 176 -0.73 7.02 12.24
C ALA A 176 -0.12 7.89 13.35
N GLY A 177 0.26 9.13 13.00
CA GLY A 177 0.73 10.12 13.97
C GLY A 177 -0.32 10.48 15.03
N LEU A 178 -1.60 10.59 14.65
CA LEU A 178 -2.70 10.81 15.60
C LEU A 178 -2.98 9.59 16.46
N LEU A 179 -3.00 8.38 15.89
CA LEU A 179 -3.12 7.13 16.64
C LEU A 179 -2.03 7.01 17.71
N ARG A 180 -0.78 7.32 17.35
CA ARG A 180 0.34 7.36 18.30
C ARG A 180 0.11 8.35 19.44
N LYS A 181 -0.43 9.55 19.16
CA LYS A 181 -0.75 10.54 20.20
C LYS A 181 -1.83 10.04 21.14
N ILE A 182 -2.92 9.48 20.60
CA ILE A 182 -4.02 8.89 21.38
C ILE A 182 -3.48 7.80 22.31
N ARG A 183 -2.68 6.85 21.77
CA ARG A 183 -2.06 5.79 22.57
C ARG A 183 -1.16 6.35 23.66
N ASN A 184 -0.32 7.33 23.36
CA ASN A 184 0.63 7.87 24.32
C ASN A 184 -0.06 8.60 25.48
N GLU A 185 -1.09 9.37 25.17
CA GLU A 185 -1.90 10.04 26.19
C GLU A 185 -2.59 9.01 27.09
N LEU A 186 -3.21 7.98 26.50
CA LEU A 186 -3.79 6.86 27.24
C LEU A 186 -2.75 6.00 27.95
N ALA A 187 -1.47 5.99 27.56
CA ALA A 187 -0.45 5.20 28.26
C ALA A 187 0.11 5.94 29.47
N HIS A 188 0.28 7.27 29.38
CA HIS A 188 1.01 8.05 30.36
C HIS A 188 0.13 8.94 31.26
N ASN A 189 -1.09 9.28 30.83
CA ASN A 189 -2.02 10.06 31.65
C ASN A 189 -2.97 9.14 32.43
N HIS A 190 -2.85 9.13 33.76
CA HIS A 190 -3.67 8.28 34.64
C HIS A 190 -5.09 8.81 34.86
N ARG A 191 -5.43 10.01 34.37
CA ARG A 191 -6.75 10.66 34.58
C ARG A 191 -7.70 10.48 33.41
N ILE A 192 -7.20 9.98 32.28
CA ILE A 192 -7.97 9.83 31.04
C ILE A 192 -8.21 8.34 30.80
N HIS A 193 -9.49 8.00 30.62
CA HIS A 193 -9.95 6.61 30.49
C HIS A 193 -10.96 6.41 29.35
N SER A 194 -11.38 7.48 28.66
CA SER A 194 -12.37 7.43 27.59
C SER A 194 -11.96 8.33 26.41
N LEU A 195 -12.28 7.89 25.19
CA LEU A 195 -12.08 8.67 23.96
C LEU A 195 -13.00 9.88 23.86
N THR A 196 -14.05 9.96 24.69
CA THR A 196 -14.93 11.13 24.77
C THR A 196 -14.38 12.26 25.65
N GLN A 197 -13.22 12.07 26.29
CA GLN A 197 -12.54 13.09 27.06
C GLN A 197 -11.51 13.85 26.22
N GLU A 198 -11.32 15.14 26.49
CA GLU A 198 -10.23 15.89 25.86
C GLU A 198 -8.88 15.53 26.48
N PRO A 199 -7.78 15.52 25.69
CA PRO A 199 -7.71 15.91 24.27
C PRO A 199 -8.06 14.79 23.27
N LEU A 200 -8.41 13.59 23.75
CA LEU A 200 -8.61 12.41 22.90
C LEU A 200 -9.79 12.57 21.95
N LEU A 201 -10.89 13.20 22.39
CA LEU A 201 -12.07 13.41 21.58
C LEU A 201 -11.75 14.24 20.34
N SER A 202 -11.04 15.36 20.49
CA SER A 202 -10.61 16.20 19.37
C SER A 202 -9.73 15.42 18.39
N TRP A 203 -8.76 14.64 18.88
CA TRP A 203 -7.90 13.83 18.02
C TRP A 203 -8.66 12.72 17.30
N ALA A 204 -9.52 11.98 18.01
CA ALA A 204 -10.30 10.89 17.44
C ALA A 204 -11.38 11.38 16.44
N ASN A 205 -11.88 12.59 16.62
CA ASN A 205 -12.76 13.25 15.65
C ASN A 205 -12.01 13.72 14.39
N SER A 206 -10.73 14.07 14.53
CA SER A 206 -9.88 14.48 13.40
C SER A 206 -9.47 13.31 12.51
N LEU A 207 -9.54 12.09 13.03
CA LEU A 207 -9.30 10.86 12.27
C LEU A 207 -10.37 10.67 11.18
N LYS A 208 -9.95 10.23 9.98
CA LYS A 208 -10.91 9.89 8.91
C LYS A 208 -11.89 8.81 9.38
N PRO A 209 -13.21 8.99 9.17
CA PRO A 209 -14.23 8.03 9.60
C PRO A 209 -14.31 6.83 8.64
N ALA A 210 -13.26 6.02 8.57
CA ALA A 210 -13.12 4.89 7.65
C ALA A 210 -14.29 3.90 7.73
N GLU A 211 -14.85 3.72 8.92
CA GLU A 211 -15.99 2.84 9.23
C GLU A 211 -17.29 3.27 8.55
N THR A 212 -17.41 4.55 8.16
CA THR A 212 -18.65 5.06 7.57
C THR A 212 -18.87 4.61 6.14
N VAL A 213 -17.83 4.05 5.48
CA VAL A 213 -17.95 3.53 4.12
C VAL A 213 -19.01 2.41 4.01
N TRP A 214 -19.25 1.68 5.11
CA TRP A 214 -20.23 0.58 5.14
C TRP A 214 -21.67 1.04 5.41
N ILE A 215 -21.87 2.31 5.76
CA ILE A 215 -23.20 2.85 6.06
C ILE A 215 -24.05 2.93 4.78
N GLY A 216 -23.42 3.13 3.61
CA GLY A 216 -24.06 3.16 2.30
C GLY A 216 -25.17 4.22 2.16
N GLU A 217 -25.85 4.25 1.02
CA GLU A 217 -27.00 5.14 0.80
C GLU A 217 -28.31 4.55 1.36
N VAL A 218 -28.48 3.24 1.27
CA VAL A 218 -29.67 2.51 1.73
C VAL A 218 -29.55 2.19 3.22
N LYS A 219 -30.68 2.14 3.94
CA LYS A 219 -30.69 1.64 5.34
C LYS A 219 -30.23 0.18 5.38
N THR A 220 -29.15 -0.06 6.10
CA THR A 220 -28.61 -1.40 6.36
C THR A 220 -28.66 -1.70 7.86
N ARG A 221 -28.60 -2.99 8.23
CA ARG A 221 -28.41 -3.43 9.62
C ARG A 221 -27.19 -2.78 10.28
N TYR A 222 -26.15 -2.49 9.48
CA TYR A 222 -24.97 -1.79 9.94
C TYR A 222 -25.27 -0.33 10.31
N ARG A 223 -25.92 0.43 9.40
CA ARG A 223 -26.29 1.84 9.66
C ARG A 223 -27.12 1.96 10.94
N ASP A 224 -28.21 1.20 11.05
CA ASP A 224 -29.11 1.32 12.20
C ASP A 224 -28.39 1.01 13.53
N ALA A 225 -27.50 0.01 13.54
CA ALA A 225 -26.72 -0.34 14.71
C ALA A 225 -25.62 0.69 15.03
N TYR A 226 -24.96 1.23 14.01
CA TYR A 226 -23.93 2.27 14.17
C TYR A 226 -24.52 3.58 14.71
N ASP A 227 -25.67 3.99 14.19
CA ASP A 227 -26.37 5.20 14.63
C ASP A 227 -26.91 5.06 16.07
N ALA A 228 -27.25 3.84 16.48
CA ALA A 228 -27.69 3.54 17.85
C ALA A 228 -26.53 3.37 18.85
N ALA A 229 -25.30 3.16 18.39
CA ALA A 229 -24.15 2.95 19.24
C ALA A 229 -23.70 4.24 19.95
N ASP A 230 -23.17 4.11 21.16
CA ASP A 230 -22.61 5.25 21.87
C ASP A 230 -21.36 5.79 21.16
N ARG A 231 -21.01 7.04 21.50
CA ARG A 231 -19.90 7.73 20.84
C ARG A 231 -18.55 7.04 21.07
N GLU A 232 -18.36 6.45 22.24
CA GLU A 232 -17.14 5.73 22.60
C GLU A 232 -16.92 4.53 21.66
N THR A 233 -17.98 3.75 21.45
CA THR A 233 -17.98 2.58 20.57
C THR A 233 -17.69 2.98 19.14
N GLN A 234 -18.33 4.03 18.62
CA GLN A 234 -18.06 4.55 17.28
C GLN A 234 -16.59 4.95 17.10
N LEU A 235 -16.01 5.66 18.09
CA LEU A 235 -14.60 6.08 18.05
C LEU A 235 -13.63 4.90 18.16
N ARG A 236 -13.96 3.88 18.94
CA ARG A 236 -13.17 2.63 19.02
C ARG A 236 -13.15 1.92 17.68
N ILE A 237 -14.31 1.76 17.03
CA ILE A 237 -14.41 1.16 15.70
C ILE A 237 -13.54 1.94 14.70
N ARG A 238 -13.64 3.28 14.70
CA ARG A 238 -12.82 4.15 13.83
C ARG A 238 -11.32 3.91 14.00
N ILE A 239 -10.84 3.89 15.24
CA ILE A 239 -9.42 3.67 15.55
C ILE A 239 -8.96 2.31 15.00
N PHE A 240 -9.74 1.25 15.18
CA PHE A 240 -9.40 -0.07 14.68
C PHE A 240 -9.39 -0.14 13.15
N CYS A 241 -10.39 0.44 12.50
CA CYS A 241 -10.45 0.50 11.04
C CYS A 241 -9.25 1.24 10.46
N LEU A 242 -8.89 2.39 11.05
CA LEU A 242 -7.72 3.13 10.59
C LEU A 242 -6.41 2.41 10.89
N ALA A 243 -6.28 1.77 12.05
CA ALA A 243 -5.10 0.97 12.38
C ALA A 243 -4.86 -0.11 11.32
N LEU A 244 -5.90 -0.88 10.97
CA LEU A 244 -5.78 -1.93 9.95
C LEU A 244 -5.58 -1.35 8.54
N HIS A 245 -6.19 -0.20 8.20
CA HIS A 245 -5.96 0.44 6.89
C HIS A 245 -4.51 0.89 6.74
N ILE A 246 -3.94 1.47 7.81
CA ILE A 246 -2.54 1.89 7.84
C ILE A 246 -1.61 0.69 7.68
N ILE A 247 -1.90 -0.43 8.35
CA ILE A 247 -1.16 -1.69 8.21
C ILE A 247 -1.25 -2.21 6.77
N GLY A 248 -2.47 -2.33 6.23
CA GLY A 248 -2.67 -2.81 4.86
C GLY A 248 -1.93 -1.95 3.85
N ALA A 249 -2.00 -0.62 3.99
CA ALA A 249 -1.28 0.30 3.14
C ALA A 249 0.25 0.12 3.23
N VAL A 250 0.82 0.08 4.44
CA VAL A 250 2.28 -0.01 4.59
C VAL A 250 2.86 -1.32 4.10
N VAL A 251 2.13 -2.43 4.29
CA VAL A 251 2.58 -3.77 3.90
C VAL A 251 2.37 -3.99 2.40
N ALA A 252 1.21 -3.66 1.85
CA ALA A 252 0.95 -3.86 0.43
C ALA A 252 1.82 -2.96 -0.45
N ARG A 253 1.98 -1.67 -0.10
CA ARG A 253 2.78 -0.74 -0.88
C ARG A 253 4.26 -1.06 -0.84
N SER A 254 4.80 -1.44 0.33
CA SER A 254 6.20 -1.86 0.44
C SER A 254 6.46 -3.09 -0.45
N LYS A 255 5.53 -4.04 -0.45
CA LYS A 255 5.59 -5.26 -1.24
C LYS A 255 5.48 -5.01 -2.74
N ASN A 256 4.58 -4.13 -3.16
CA ASN A 256 4.47 -3.70 -4.56
C ASN A 256 5.79 -3.10 -5.05
N LEU A 257 6.42 -2.23 -4.27
CA LEU A 257 7.71 -1.64 -4.62
C LEU A 257 8.83 -2.69 -4.71
N THR A 258 8.87 -3.66 -3.78
CA THR A 258 9.82 -4.78 -3.85
C THR A 258 9.64 -5.63 -5.10
N ASN A 259 8.41 -5.71 -5.64
CA ASN A 259 8.10 -6.43 -6.88
C ASN A 259 8.11 -5.53 -8.12
N GLU A 260 8.74 -4.36 -8.05
CA GLU A 260 8.87 -3.41 -9.17
C GLU A 260 7.51 -3.00 -9.77
N LEU A 261 6.51 -2.81 -8.91
CA LEU A 261 5.21 -2.26 -9.24
C LEU A 261 5.08 -0.83 -8.70
N SER A 262 4.12 -0.08 -9.24
CA SER A 262 3.66 1.15 -8.59
C SER A 262 3.19 0.83 -7.17
N PRO A 263 3.48 1.65 -6.16
CA PRO A 263 3.04 1.38 -4.79
C PRO A 263 1.51 1.27 -4.70
N ASP A 264 0.78 2.01 -5.54
CA ASP A 264 -0.68 2.03 -5.65
C ASP A 264 -1.25 0.97 -6.60
N TYR A 265 -0.42 0.07 -7.13
CA TYR A 265 -0.87 -0.91 -8.12
C TYR A 265 -1.94 -1.86 -7.54
N ARG A 266 -2.99 -2.07 -8.35
CA ARG A 266 -4.05 -3.07 -8.15
C ARG A 266 -4.34 -3.74 -9.49
N ALA A 267 -4.71 -5.02 -9.49
CA ALA A 267 -5.08 -5.71 -10.73
C ALA A 267 -6.43 -5.23 -11.30
N SER A 268 -7.30 -4.70 -10.44
CA SER A 268 -8.61 -4.13 -10.75
C SER A 268 -9.00 -3.11 -9.67
N GLU A 269 -10.00 -2.27 -9.95
CA GLU A 269 -10.49 -1.27 -8.99
C GLU A 269 -11.37 -1.87 -7.88
N ASP A 270 -11.74 -3.14 -8.01
CA ASP A 270 -12.59 -3.86 -7.07
C ASP A 270 -11.77 -4.56 -5.97
N TRP A 271 -12.51 -5.22 -5.07
CA TRP A 271 -11.98 -6.04 -3.99
C TRP A 271 -10.96 -7.08 -4.47
N HIS A 272 -11.22 -7.71 -5.61
CA HIS A 272 -10.39 -8.78 -6.14
C HIS A 272 -9.06 -8.29 -6.70
N GLY A 273 -8.92 -6.99 -6.94
CA GLY A 273 -7.68 -6.36 -7.40
C GLY A 273 -6.67 -6.06 -6.30
N MET A 274 -7.05 -6.25 -5.03
CA MET A 274 -6.20 -5.97 -3.87
C MET A 274 -5.28 -7.16 -3.52
N THR A 275 -4.22 -6.89 -2.76
CA THR A 275 -3.38 -7.97 -2.18
C THR A 275 -4.14 -8.78 -1.13
N ASP A 276 -3.73 -10.02 -0.86
CA ASP A 276 -4.43 -10.88 0.10
C ASP A 276 -4.43 -10.30 1.53
N ILE A 277 -3.35 -9.59 1.89
CA ILE A 277 -3.24 -8.90 3.19
C ILE A 277 -4.25 -7.76 3.31
N GLU A 278 -4.45 -6.94 2.27
CA GLU A 278 -5.46 -5.88 2.28
C GLU A 278 -6.87 -6.46 2.42
N GLN A 279 -7.16 -7.51 1.66
CA GLN A 279 -8.45 -8.19 1.71
C GLN A 279 -8.73 -8.73 3.11
N GLY A 280 -7.80 -9.53 3.67
CA GLY A 280 -7.98 -10.11 4.99
C GLY A 280 -8.12 -9.05 6.10
N LEU A 281 -7.39 -7.94 6.01
CA LEU A 281 -7.50 -6.85 6.99
C LEU A 281 -8.84 -6.13 6.90
N ILE A 282 -9.36 -5.86 5.70
CA ILE A 282 -10.68 -5.23 5.55
C ILE A 282 -11.77 -6.18 6.08
N ASP A 283 -11.68 -7.48 5.84
CA ASP A 283 -12.60 -8.45 6.43
C ASP A 283 -12.55 -8.41 7.96
N ALA A 284 -11.35 -8.32 8.55
CA ALA A 284 -11.15 -8.19 10.00
C ALA A 284 -11.79 -6.89 10.53
N MET A 285 -11.67 -5.77 9.81
CA MET A 285 -12.33 -4.50 10.16
C MET A 285 -13.85 -4.64 10.17
N VAL A 286 -14.43 -5.21 9.12
CA VAL A 286 -15.87 -5.41 8.98
C VAL A 286 -16.38 -6.30 10.11
N ARG A 287 -15.72 -7.43 10.37
CA ARG A 287 -16.10 -8.34 11.47
C ARG A 287 -15.99 -7.66 12.83
N HIS A 288 -14.90 -6.96 13.09
CA HIS A 288 -14.72 -6.23 14.34
C HIS A 288 -15.82 -5.18 14.56
N ALA A 289 -16.18 -4.42 13.52
CA ALA A 289 -17.23 -3.42 13.59
C ALA A 289 -18.60 -4.06 13.85
N TYR A 290 -18.94 -5.12 13.12
CA TYR A 290 -20.21 -5.85 13.31
C TYR A 290 -20.34 -6.40 14.73
N LEU A 291 -19.27 -7.03 15.24
CA LEU A 291 -19.25 -7.58 16.60
C LEU A 291 -19.33 -6.49 17.67
N SER A 292 -18.65 -5.35 17.46
CA SER A 292 -18.70 -4.21 18.40
C SER A 292 -20.07 -3.54 18.44
N LEU A 293 -20.82 -3.60 17.34
CA LEU A 293 -22.19 -3.11 17.24
C LEU A 293 -23.25 -4.15 17.65
N GLY A 294 -22.84 -5.35 18.07
CA GLY A 294 -23.76 -6.43 18.46
C GLY A 294 -24.60 -6.98 17.30
N ILE A 295 -24.15 -6.82 16.05
CA ILE A 295 -24.83 -7.32 14.88
C ILE A 295 -24.59 -8.84 14.78
N PRO A 296 -25.62 -9.69 14.87
CA PRO A 296 -25.42 -11.13 14.82
C PRO A 296 -24.96 -11.57 13.41
N PRO A 297 -24.13 -12.63 13.31
CA PRO A 297 -23.80 -13.23 12.03
C PRO A 297 -25.08 -13.54 11.24
N SER A 298 -25.08 -13.25 9.95
CA SER A 298 -26.15 -13.75 9.08
C SER A 298 -26.07 -15.28 9.09
N ILE A 299 -27.15 -15.95 9.50
CA ILE A 299 -27.27 -17.40 9.36
C ILE A 299 -27.29 -17.68 7.86
N THR A 300 -26.18 -18.13 7.30
CA THR A 300 -26.17 -18.76 5.97
C THR A 300 -26.95 -20.07 6.11
N LYS A 301 -28.11 -20.14 5.45
CA LYS A 301 -28.88 -21.39 5.30
C LYS A 301 -28.07 -22.37 4.45
N GLU A 302 -27.08 -23.05 5.01
CA GLU A 302 -26.42 -24.21 4.37
C GLU A 302 -26.37 -25.47 5.24
N THR A 303 -26.92 -25.43 6.46
CA THR A 303 -27.02 -26.59 7.37
C THR A 303 -28.44 -27.10 7.59
N SER A 304 -29.34 -26.92 6.60
CA SER A 304 -30.68 -27.53 6.60
C SER A 304 -30.87 -28.59 5.49
N ALA A 305 -29.78 -29.11 4.92
CA ALA A 305 -29.84 -30.12 3.84
C ALA A 305 -29.12 -31.44 4.18
N MET A 306 -28.96 -31.78 5.47
CA MET A 306 -28.71 -33.16 5.88
C MET A 306 -29.71 -33.54 6.96
N GLY A 307 -30.81 -34.14 6.51
CA GLY A 307 -31.72 -34.89 7.38
C GLY A 307 -30.99 -36.09 8.00
N PRO A 308 -31.52 -36.66 9.10
CA PRO A 308 -30.88 -37.76 9.79
C PRO A 308 -30.86 -39.00 8.88
N VAL A 309 -29.68 -39.60 8.73
CA VAL A 309 -29.49 -40.99 8.27
C VAL A 309 -29.63 -41.90 9.48
#